data_AF-A0A9D8NMP3-F1
#
_entry.id   AF-A0A9D8NMP3-F1
#
_cell.length_a   1.000
_cell.length_b   1.000
_cell.length_c   1.000
_cell.angle_alpha   90.00
_cell.angle_beta   90.00
_cell.angle_gamma   90.00
#
_symmetry.space_group_name_H-M   'P 1'
#
loop_
_entity.id
_entity.type
_entity.pdbx_description
1 polymer ?
#
loop_
_entity_poly.entity_id
_entity_poly.type
_entity_poly.pdbx_seq_one_letter_code
_entity_poly.pdbx_strand_id
1 'polypeptide(L)'
;MALKFNDNLLPTLPIMEDLPVDRIVGITSTIPIEIVFSAGYIPIDLNNIFVCDPSSYKMVEDAESAGLPRNTCAWIKGIYSATRKYSIKKVISVIQGDCSNNQALMEIFQSEGIETIPFAYPHSKTDKK
;
A
#
# COMPACT_ATOMS: atom_id res chain seq x y z
N MET A 1 11.84 -20.75 -6.09
CA MET A 1 10.50 -20.78 -5.46
C MET A 1 9.51 -20.42 -6.56
N ALA A 2 8.74 -21.39 -7.07
CA ALA A 2 7.81 -21.16 -8.15
C ALA A 2 6.51 -20.58 -7.56
N LEU A 3 6.18 -19.35 -7.91
CA LEU A 3 4.88 -18.75 -7.61
C LEU A 3 3.81 -19.60 -8.32
N LYS A 4 2.99 -20.33 -7.56
CA LYS A 4 1.83 -21.03 -8.12
C LYS A 4 0.68 -20.05 -8.19
N PHE A 5 0.20 -19.77 -9.40
CA PHE A 5 -1.03 -19.02 -9.63
C PHE A 5 -2.17 -20.01 -9.91
N ASN A 6 -3.35 -19.79 -9.33
CA ASN A 6 -4.53 -20.64 -9.51
C ASN A 6 -5.41 -20.08 -10.64
N ASP A 7 -5.93 -20.95 -11.51
CA ASP A 7 -6.51 -20.63 -12.84
C ASP A 7 -7.89 -19.94 -12.86
N ASN A 8 -8.26 -19.17 -11.82
CA ASN A 8 -9.56 -18.49 -11.76
C ASN A 8 -9.43 -16.95 -11.80
N LEU A 9 -9.13 -16.45 -13.01
CA LEU A 9 -9.54 -15.17 -13.65
C LEU A 9 -9.43 -13.80 -12.94
N LEU A 10 -8.89 -13.71 -11.74
CA LEU A 10 -8.24 -12.52 -11.21
C LEU A 10 -6.95 -13.00 -10.54
N PRO A 11 -5.84 -12.24 -10.55
CA PRO A 11 -4.71 -12.58 -9.69
C PRO A 11 -5.24 -12.57 -8.26
N THR A 12 -5.52 -13.76 -7.73
CA THR A 12 -5.77 -13.92 -6.31
C THR A 12 -4.62 -13.22 -5.62
N LEU A 13 -4.94 -12.37 -4.64
CA LEU A 13 -3.93 -11.73 -3.81
C LEU A 13 -2.92 -12.82 -3.42
N PRO A 14 -1.61 -12.54 -3.51
CA PRO A 14 -0.63 -13.55 -3.17
C PRO A 14 -0.98 -14.12 -1.80
N ILE A 15 -0.90 -15.44 -1.62
CA ILE A 15 -1.08 -16.08 -0.32
C ILE A 15 0.01 -15.49 0.57
N MET A 16 -0.37 -14.55 1.44
CA MET A 16 0.60 -13.72 2.15
C MET A 16 1.36 -14.55 3.20
N GLU A 17 0.79 -15.67 3.64
CA GLU A 17 1.42 -16.65 4.53
C GLU A 17 2.67 -17.31 3.92
N ASP A 18 2.75 -17.40 2.58
CA ASP A 18 3.88 -18.03 1.88
C ASP A 18 4.98 -17.02 1.49
N LEU A 19 4.75 -15.72 1.72
CA LEU A 19 5.68 -14.68 1.34
C LEU A 19 6.69 -14.38 2.46
N PRO A 20 7.97 -14.11 2.12
CA PRO A 20 8.93 -13.61 3.08
C PRO A 20 8.52 -12.21 3.54
N VAL A 21 7.88 -12.12 4.71
CA VAL A 21 7.27 -10.90 5.26
C VAL A 21 8.28 -9.75 5.39
N ASP A 22 9.55 -10.07 5.63
CA ASP A 22 10.68 -9.13 5.70
C ASP A 22 11.00 -8.46 4.35
N ARG A 23 10.59 -9.07 3.23
CA ARG A 23 10.81 -8.58 1.87
C ARG A 23 9.57 -7.95 1.24
N ILE A 24 8.45 -7.91 1.94
CA ILE A 24 7.24 -7.26 1.44
C ILE A 24 7.37 -5.74 1.56
N VAL A 25 7.01 -5.05 0.49
CA VAL A 25 6.86 -3.59 0.44
C VAL A 25 5.46 -3.27 -0.07
N GLY A 26 4.66 -2.59 0.73
CA GLY A 26 3.40 -2.02 0.27
C GLY A 26 3.65 -0.81 -0.63
N ILE A 27 2.90 -0.65 -1.71
CA ILE A 27 2.92 0.55 -2.55
C ILE A 27 1.53 1.17 -2.56
N THR A 28 1.48 2.51 -2.45
CA THR A 28 0.20 3.25 -2.42
C THR A 28 -0.25 3.73 -3.80
N SER A 29 0.62 3.65 -4.80
CA SER A 29 0.34 4.00 -6.19
C SER A 29 1.47 3.42 -7.06
N THR A 30 1.37 3.62 -8.38
CA THR A 30 2.39 3.19 -9.33
C THR A 30 3.71 3.92 -9.04
N ILE A 31 4.78 3.13 -8.94
CA ILE A 31 6.16 3.58 -8.83
C ILE A 31 7.03 2.79 -9.83
N PRO A 32 8.31 3.16 -10.05
CA PRO A 32 9.26 2.32 -10.78
C PRO A 32 9.55 1.01 -10.02
N ILE A 33 8.68 0.01 -10.19
CA ILE A 33 8.69 -1.27 -9.46
C ILE A 33 9.97 -2.09 -9.71
N GLU A 34 10.65 -1.87 -10.83
CA GLU A 34 11.93 -2.49 -11.17
C GLU A 34 13.00 -2.22 -10.11
N ILE A 35 12.96 -1.05 -9.47
CA ILE A 35 13.88 -0.70 -8.38
C ILE A 35 13.59 -1.54 -7.14
N VAL A 36 12.31 -1.79 -6.83
CA VAL A 36 11.89 -2.62 -5.70
C VAL A 36 12.33 -4.07 -5.91
N PHE A 37 12.10 -4.61 -7.10
CA PHE A 37 12.56 -5.96 -7.46
C PHE A 37 14.08 -6.08 -7.44
N SER A 38 14.81 -5.09 -7.96
CA SER A 38 16.29 -5.08 -7.97
C SER A 38 16.87 -5.05 -6.56
N ALA A 39 16.17 -4.43 -5.61
CA ALA A 39 16.52 -4.42 -4.19
C ALA A 39 16.16 -5.73 -3.45
N GLY A 40 15.59 -6.72 -4.15
CA GLY A 40 15.21 -8.02 -3.57
C GLY A 40 13.88 -8.01 -2.80
N TYR A 41 13.09 -6.94 -2.92
CA TYR A 41 11.77 -6.81 -2.30
C TYR A 41 10.64 -7.26 -3.25
N ILE A 42 9.48 -7.51 -2.66
CA ILE A 42 8.24 -7.89 -3.35
C ILE A 42 7.26 -6.72 -3.18
N PRO A 43 7.02 -5.91 -4.23
CA PRO A 43 6.03 -4.84 -4.18
C PRO A 43 4.62 -5.43 -4.16
N ILE A 44 3.78 -4.94 -3.27
CA ILE A 44 2.37 -5.30 -3.15
C ILE A 44 1.53 -4.03 -3.21
N ASP A 45 0.60 -3.97 -4.16
CA ASP A 45 -0.29 -2.83 -4.32
C ASP A 45 -1.43 -2.85 -3.28
N LEU A 46 -1.40 -1.87 -2.39
CA LEU A 46 -2.35 -1.75 -1.29
C LEU A 46 -3.76 -1.34 -1.76
N ASN A 47 -3.85 -0.65 -2.90
CA ASN A 47 -5.13 -0.31 -3.52
C ASN A 47 -5.82 -1.58 -4.03
N ASN A 48 -5.06 -2.45 -4.70
CA ASN A 48 -5.57 -3.72 -5.20
C ASN A 48 -5.98 -4.65 -4.06
N ILE A 49 -5.18 -4.72 -2.99
CA ILE A 49 -5.60 -5.42 -1.76
C ILE A 49 -6.95 -4.89 -1.31
N PHE A 50 -7.08 -3.57 -1.13
CA PHE A 50 -8.29 -2.98 -0.59
C PHE A 50 -9.53 -3.25 -1.44
N VAL A 51 -9.49 -3.01 -2.76
CA VAL A 51 -10.70 -3.15 -3.60
C VAL A 51 -11.05 -4.58 -3.96
N CYS A 52 -10.07 -5.47 -3.99
CA CYS A 52 -10.30 -6.88 -4.25
C CYS A 52 -10.65 -7.66 -2.98
N ASP A 53 -10.53 -7.06 -1.79
CA ASP A 53 -10.91 -7.72 -0.55
C ASP A 53 -12.45 -7.81 -0.42
N PRO A 54 -13.01 -9.01 -0.15
CA PRO A 54 -14.45 -9.17 0.05
C PRO A 54 -14.98 -8.38 1.25
N SER A 55 -14.09 -7.95 2.15
CA SER A 55 -14.41 -7.13 3.33
C SER A 55 -14.09 -5.64 3.17
N SER A 56 -13.93 -5.13 1.94
CA SER A 56 -13.55 -3.74 1.66
C SER A 56 -14.39 -2.67 2.40
N TYR A 57 -15.72 -2.82 2.47
CA TYR A 57 -16.57 -1.92 3.26
C TYR A 57 -16.22 -1.93 4.76
N LYS A 58 -16.03 -3.12 5.32
CA LYS A 58 -15.60 -3.28 6.72
C LYS A 58 -14.21 -2.69 6.95
N MET A 59 -13.29 -2.78 5.99
CA MET A 59 -11.98 -2.14 6.08
C MET A 59 -12.09 -0.61 6.21
N VAL A 60 -13.06 0.02 5.53
CA VAL A 60 -13.34 1.46 5.71
C VAL A 60 -13.87 1.76 7.12
N GLU A 61 -14.82 0.96 7.61
CA GLU A 61 -15.40 1.11 8.96
C GLU A 61 -14.38 0.88 10.08
N ASP A 62 -13.50 -0.10 9.92
CA ASP A 62 -12.44 -0.42 10.88
C ASP A 62 -11.42 0.73 10.96
N ALA A 63 -11.10 1.37 9.83
CA ALA A 63 -10.25 2.56 9.81
C ALA A 63 -10.90 3.76 10.51
N GLU A 64 -12.20 3.99 10.29
CA GLU A 64 -12.95 5.03 11.01
C GLU A 64 -12.97 4.75 12.52
N SER A 65 -13.17 3.49 12.90
CA SER A 65 -13.16 3.05 14.30
C SER A 65 -11.78 3.18 14.96
N ALA A 66 -10.71 3.08 14.16
CA ALA A 66 -9.34 3.34 14.59
C ALA A 66 -8.99 4.83 14.71
N GLY A 67 -9.91 5.73 14.33
CA GLY A 67 -9.78 7.17 14.52
C GLY A 67 -9.58 7.98 13.24
N LEU A 68 -9.57 7.37 12.05
CA LEU A 68 -9.52 8.14 10.80
C LEU A 68 -10.84 8.92 10.60
N PRO A 69 -10.78 10.21 10.22
CA PRO A 69 -11.99 11.01 10.01
C PRO A 69 -12.95 10.41 8.97
N ARG A 70 -14.26 10.48 9.23
CA ARG A 70 -15.29 9.97 8.30
C ARG A 70 -15.26 10.63 6.93
N ASN A 71 -14.83 11.89 6.85
CA ASN A 71 -14.67 12.62 5.58
C ASN A 71 -13.36 12.30 4.83
N THR A 72 -12.47 11.47 5.39
CA THR A 72 -11.28 10.97 4.68
C THR A 72 -11.68 10.05 3.53
N CYS A 73 -10.95 10.13 2.41
CA CYS A 73 -11.17 9.28 1.24
C CYS A 73 -11.16 7.79 1.60
N ALA A 74 -12.06 7.02 1.00
CA ALA A 74 -12.18 5.58 1.21
C ALA A 74 -10.88 4.82 0.87
N TRP A 75 -10.13 5.26 -0.13
CA TRP A 75 -8.84 4.66 -0.49
C TRP A 75 -7.81 4.76 0.64
N ILE A 76 -7.70 5.92 1.30
CA ILE A 76 -6.78 6.12 2.42
C ILE A 76 -7.15 5.21 3.60
N LYS A 77 -8.45 5.13 3.92
CA LYS A 77 -8.97 4.22 4.94
C LYS A 77 -8.73 2.75 4.58
N GLY A 78 -8.92 2.42 3.31
CA GLY A 78 -8.70 1.09 2.75
C GLY A 78 -7.23 0.66 2.82
N ILE A 79 -6.32 1.52 2.38
CA ILE A 79 -4.86 1.31 2.46
C ILE A 79 -4.43 1.15 3.92
N TYR A 80 -4.92 2.01 4.82
CA TYR A 80 -4.67 1.89 6.27
C TYR A 80 -5.03 0.48 6.79
N SER A 81 -6.26 0.05 6.54
CA SER A 81 -6.75 -1.25 6.97
C SER A 81 -6.05 -2.42 6.26
N ALA A 82 -5.69 -2.28 4.99
CA ALA A 82 -4.96 -3.29 4.22
C ALA A 82 -3.56 -3.51 4.81
N THR A 83 -2.81 -2.45 5.04
CA THR A 83 -1.48 -2.50 5.67
C THR A 83 -1.53 -3.23 7.01
N ARG A 84 -2.55 -2.93 7.84
CA ARG A 84 -2.73 -3.56 9.16
C ARG A 84 -3.17 -5.01 9.06
N LYS A 85 -4.18 -5.31 8.24
CA LYS A 85 -4.75 -6.66 8.07
C LYS A 85 -3.66 -7.66 7.66
N TYR A 86 -2.77 -7.25 6.77
CA TYR A 86 -1.71 -8.10 6.24
C TYR A 86 -0.34 -7.87 6.91
N SER A 87 -0.30 -7.15 8.03
CA SER A 87 0.91 -6.93 8.84
C SER A 87 2.12 -6.39 8.06
N ILE A 88 1.88 -5.56 7.04
CA ILE A 88 2.92 -5.00 6.19
C ILE A 88 3.76 -4.02 7.01
N LYS A 89 5.09 -4.21 7.00
CA LYS A 89 6.03 -3.45 7.84
C LYS A 89 6.72 -2.30 7.12
N LYS A 90 6.67 -2.27 5.79
CA LYS A 90 7.32 -1.27 4.96
C LYS A 90 6.39 -0.81 3.84
N VAL A 91 6.22 0.48 3.67
CA VAL A 91 5.35 1.09 2.66
C VAL A 91 6.11 2.17 1.89
N ILE A 92 6.12 2.08 0.56
CA ILE A 92 6.51 3.19 -0.31
C ILE A 92 5.27 4.02 -0.58
N SER A 93 5.23 5.20 0.04
CA SER A 93 4.13 6.15 -0.08
C SER A 93 4.45 7.14 -1.20
N VAL A 94 3.67 7.09 -2.28
CA VAL A 94 3.72 8.14 -3.29
C VAL A 94 3.18 9.42 -2.66
N ILE A 95 4.02 10.43 -2.55
CA ILE A 95 3.70 11.73 -1.99
C ILE A 95 3.68 12.75 -3.14
N GLN A 96 2.62 13.55 -3.19
CA GLN A 96 2.36 14.52 -4.26
C GLN A 96 2.03 13.88 -5.62
N GLY A 97 1.10 14.50 -6.34
CA GLY A 97 0.61 14.00 -7.65
C GLY A 97 -0.55 13.02 -7.55
N ASP A 98 -0.66 12.25 -6.47
CA ASP A 98 -1.86 11.48 -6.09
C ASP A 98 -2.67 12.18 -4.97
N CYS A 99 -3.64 11.48 -4.37
CA CYS A 99 -4.58 12.02 -3.38
C CYS A 99 -3.88 12.79 -2.24
N SER A 100 -4.44 13.96 -1.87
CA SER A 100 -3.87 14.90 -0.88
C SER A 100 -3.58 14.34 0.52
N ASN A 101 -4.07 13.14 0.85
CA ASN A 101 -4.02 12.58 2.21
C ASN A 101 -2.94 11.53 2.42
N ASN A 102 -2.18 11.13 1.39
CA ASN A 102 -1.21 10.05 1.55
C ASN A 102 -0.03 10.46 2.46
N GLN A 103 0.29 11.76 2.53
CA GLN A 103 1.25 12.30 3.49
C GLN A 103 0.78 12.12 4.95
N ALA A 104 -0.49 12.42 5.24
CA ALA A 104 -1.04 12.21 6.59
C ALA A 104 -1.11 10.72 6.95
N LEU A 105 -1.43 9.85 5.98
CA LEU A 105 -1.40 8.40 6.19
C LEU A 105 0.01 7.90 6.52
N MET A 106 1.02 8.43 5.84
CA MET A 106 2.43 8.12 6.10
C MET A 106 2.82 8.47 7.54
N GLU A 107 2.42 9.64 8.05
CA GLU A 107 2.68 10.07 9.44
C GLU A 107 2.03 9.12 10.45
N ILE A 108 0.80 8.67 10.17
CA ILE A 108 0.11 7.66 11.00
C ILE A 108 0.90 6.35 11.01
N PHE A 109 1.30 5.82 9.86
CA PHE A 109 2.09 4.59 9.76
C PHE A 109 3.41 4.67 10.53
N GLN A 110 4.14 5.79 10.42
CA GLN A 110 5.37 6.01 11.18
C GLN A 110 5.10 5.98 12.69
N SER A 111 4.02 6.62 13.16
CA SER A 111 3.62 6.59 14.57
C SER A 111 3.27 5.18 15.08
N GLU A 112 2.83 4.29 14.18
CA GLU A 112 2.52 2.88 14.47
C GLU A 112 3.74 1.94 14.28
N GLY A 113 4.91 2.50 13.97
CA GLY A 113 6.16 1.73 13.78
C GLY A 113 6.27 1.02 12.43
N ILE A 114 5.46 1.42 11.44
CA ILE A 114 5.56 0.96 10.05
C ILE A 114 6.57 1.86 9.34
N GLU A 115 7.58 1.25 8.71
CA GLU A 115 8.58 1.98 7.93
C GLU A 115 7.94 2.56 6.68
N THR A 116 8.12 3.85 6.43
CA THR A 116 7.58 4.51 5.24
C THR A 116 8.67 5.18 4.42
N ILE A 117 8.66 4.98 3.11
CA ILE A 117 9.59 5.58 2.16
C ILE A 117 8.79 6.53 1.26
N PRO A 118 8.99 7.86 1.36
CA PRO A 118 8.31 8.80 0.49
C PRO A 118 8.87 8.72 -0.94
N PHE A 119 8.00 8.76 -1.93
CA PHE A 119 8.35 8.84 -3.35
C PHE A 119 7.53 9.93 -4.05
N ALA A 120 8.16 10.86 -4.76
CA ALA A 120 7.45 11.89 -5.52
C ALA A 120 7.90 11.89 -6.97
N TYR A 121 6.94 11.99 -7.89
CA TYR A 121 7.26 12.35 -9.28
C TYR A 121 7.54 13.86 -9.38
N PRO A 122 8.40 14.31 -10.31
CA PRO A 122 8.61 15.73 -10.57
C PRO A 122 7.29 16.43 -10.89
N HIS A 123 7.03 17.58 -10.27
CA HIS A 123 5.77 18.31 -10.43
C HIS A 123 5.68 18.99 -11.79
N SER A 124 6.81 19.52 -12.27
CA SER A 124 6.98 20.09 -13.59
C SER A 124 8.09 19.38 -14.37
N LYS A 125 7.99 19.45 -15.70
CA LYS A 125 9.08 19.04 -16.62
C LYS A 125 10.38 19.81 -16.37
N THR A 126 10.29 20.97 -15.74
CA THR A 126 11.42 21.83 -15.36
C THR A 126 12.07 21.43 -14.03
N ASP A 127 11.42 20.58 -13.22
CA ASP A 127 11.93 20.18 -11.90
C ASP A 127 13.00 19.08 -11.98
N LYS A 128 13.67 18.96 -13.14
CA LYS A 128 14.80 18.07 -13.33
C LYS A 128 16.00 18.64 -12.57
N LYS A 129 16.36 18.00 -11.46
CA LYS A 129 17.68 18.16 -10.83
C LYS A 129 18.75 17.48 -11.67
#